data_AF-A0A3D5KEK5-F1
#
_entry.id   AF-A0A3D5KEK5-F1
#
_cell.length_a   1.000
_cell.length_b   1.000
_cell.length_c   1.000
_cell.angle_alpha   90.00
_cell.angle_beta   90.00
_cell.angle_gamma   90.00
#
_symmetry.space_group_name_H-M   'P 1'
#
loop_
_entity.id
_entity.type
_entity.pdbx_description
1 polymer ?
#
loop_
_entity_poly.entity_id
_entity_poly.type
_entity_poly.pdbx_seq_one_letter_code
_entity_poly.pdbx_strand_id
1 'polypeptide(L)'
;MIKCQLGLDFNKEGQEEIINLTIDDVDEENKMLVLTTFEGKKRQLAIDLSTIGLIKQAYEQETYVENNGGKTNNIRISEPRKMQINKVGNYVFRVPGQSKYEKFTVNLLGSRMNRYKQWFDNPYLTYTSLRDSGIIQTTMDVYEKKGEVTKEDYMDICDRFNYGTESSEGYWNVAKTMFEQYKEMLNNNNK
;
A
#
# COMPACT_ATOMS: atom_id res chain seq x y z
N MET A 1 6.11 -0.79 13.69
CA MET A 1 5.95 -1.71 12.55
C MET A 1 4.58 -1.43 11.93
N ILE A 2 4.52 -0.66 10.84
CA ILE A 2 3.27 -0.47 10.09
C ILE A 2 2.99 -1.83 9.45
N LYS A 3 1.94 -2.52 9.89
CA LYS A 3 1.48 -3.76 9.28
C LYS A 3 1.19 -3.47 7.81
N CYS A 4 1.99 -4.04 6.92
CA CYS A 4 1.85 -3.91 5.47
C CYS A 4 0.72 -4.83 5.00
N GLN A 5 -0.49 -4.59 5.51
CA GLN A 5 -1.66 -5.45 5.38
C GLN A 5 -2.35 -5.34 4.02
N LEU A 6 -1.88 -4.41 3.19
CA LEU A 6 -2.71 -3.84 2.15
C LEU A 6 -2.83 -4.70 0.90
N GLY A 7 -2.03 -5.76 0.67
CA GLY A 7 -2.17 -6.59 -0.54
C GLY A 7 -2.16 -5.79 -1.86
N LEU A 8 -1.76 -4.52 -1.78
CA LEU A 8 -1.74 -3.59 -2.90
C LEU A 8 -0.45 -3.89 -3.63
N ASP A 9 -0.59 -4.35 -4.85
CA ASP A 9 0.51 -4.27 -5.79
C ASP A 9 0.85 -2.80 -5.97
N PHE A 10 2.10 -2.51 -6.29
CA PHE A 10 2.54 -1.15 -6.55
C PHE A 10 3.52 -1.07 -7.71
N ASN A 11 3.49 -2.10 -8.55
CA ASN A 11 3.81 -1.94 -9.97
C ASN A 11 2.88 -0.87 -10.57
N LYS A 12 3.13 -0.48 -11.83
CA LYS A 12 2.35 0.57 -12.51
C LYS A 12 0.85 0.40 -12.25
N GLU A 13 0.32 -0.81 -12.50
CA GLU A 13 -1.09 -1.21 -12.30
C GLU A 13 -1.58 -1.01 -10.86
N GLY A 14 -0.81 -1.43 -9.86
CA GLY A 14 -1.22 -1.31 -8.48
C GLY A 14 -1.17 0.13 -7.92
N GLN A 15 -0.35 1.00 -8.49
CA GLN A 15 -0.46 2.45 -8.23
C GLN A 15 -1.75 3.03 -8.81
N GLU A 16 -2.23 2.49 -9.94
CA GLU A 16 -3.53 2.87 -10.53
C GLU A 16 -4.68 2.46 -9.61
N GLU A 17 -4.61 1.25 -9.04
CA GLU A 17 -5.61 0.75 -8.07
C GLU A 17 -5.77 1.71 -6.88
N ILE A 18 -4.68 2.23 -6.32
CA ILE A 18 -4.76 3.27 -5.27
C ILE A 18 -5.44 4.53 -5.80
N ILE A 19 -4.99 5.03 -6.95
CA ILE A 19 -5.45 6.32 -7.50
C ILE A 19 -6.94 6.28 -7.85
N ASN A 20 -7.42 5.12 -8.31
CA ASN A 20 -8.79 4.92 -8.74
C ASN A 20 -9.73 4.54 -7.60
N LEU A 21 -9.21 4.24 -6.40
CA LEU A 21 -10.03 3.81 -5.28
C LEU A 21 -11.12 4.83 -4.93
N THR A 22 -12.36 4.36 -4.93
CA THR A 22 -13.53 5.12 -4.47
C THR A 22 -14.07 4.55 -3.16
N ILE A 23 -14.87 5.34 -2.46
CA ILE A 23 -15.51 4.87 -1.23
C ILE A 23 -16.58 3.80 -1.50
N ASP A 24 -17.14 3.77 -2.72
CA ASP A 24 -18.13 2.77 -3.15
C ASP A 24 -17.49 1.40 -3.40
N ASP A 25 -16.17 1.34 -3.56
CA ASP A 25 -15.42 0.08 -3.73
C ASP A 25 -15.23 -0.69 -2.41
N VAL A 26 -15.65 -0.11 -1.28
CA VAL A 26 -15.50 -0.68 0.06
C VAL A 26 -16.76 -1.46 0.45
N ASP A 27 -16.63 -2.78 0.54
CA ASP A 27 -17.64 -3.66 1.12
C ASP A 27 -17.26 -3.96 2.58
N GLU A 28 -17.84 -3.19 3.50
CA GLU A 28 -17.55 -3.33 4.92
C GLU A 28 -18.13 -4.61 5.54
N GLU A 29 -19.28 -5.07 5.05
CA GLU A 29 -19.95 -6.28 5.56
C GLU A 29 -19.11 -7.51 5.26
N ASN A 30 -18.66 -7.65 4.01
CA ASN A 30 -17.85 -8.77 3.57
C ASN A 30 -16.35 -8.56 3.80
N LYS A 31 -15.93 -7.36 4.24
CA LYS A 31 -14.52 -6.97 4.43
C LYS A 31 -13.69 -7.11 3.15
N MET A 32 -14.27 -6.65 2.05
CA MET A 32 -13.70 -6.73 0.71
C MET A 32 -13.49 -5.35 0.11
N LEU A 33 -12.48 -5.25 -0.75
CA LEU A 33 -12.18 -4.06 -1.54
C LEU A 33 -12.18 -4.44 -3.02
N VAL A 34 -12.86 -3.64 -3.84
CA VAL A 34 -12.80 -3.76 -5.30
C VAL A 34 -11.71 -2.83 -5.82
N LEU A 35 -10.69 -3.37 -6.47
CA LEU A 35 -9.57 -2.61 -7.00
C LEU A 35 -9.67 -2.56 -8.53
N THR A 36 -9.51 -1.37 -9.11
CA THR A 36 -9.70 -1.13 -10.55
C THR A 36 -8.49 -0.43 -11.17
N THR A 37 -7.92 -1.00 -12.23
CA THR A 37 -6.82 -0.39 -13.01
C THR A 37 -7.34 0.68 -13.99
N PHE A 38 -6.44 1.45 -14.64
CA PHE A 38 -6.88 2.42 -15.67
C PHE A 38 -7.51 1.76 -16.90
N GLU A 39 -7.15 0.50 -17.18
CA GLU A 39 -7.76 -0.31 -18.26
C GLU A 39 -9.12 -0.90 -17.86
N GLY A 40 -9.57 -0.68 -16.62
CA GLY A 40 -10.85 -1.18 -16.11
C GLY A 40 -10.82 -2.63 -15.65
N LYS A 41 -9.64 -3.27 -15.58
CA LYS A 41 -9.50 -4.60 -14.96
C LYS A 41 -9.81 -4.49 -13.47
N LYS A 42 -10.55 -5.46 -12.94
CA LYS A 42 -10.99 -5.48 -11.54
C LYS A 42 -10.48 -6.71 -10.83
N ARG A 43 -10.12 -6.56 -9.56
CA ARG A 43 -9.92 -7.67 -8.62
C ARG A 43 -10.54 -7.36 -7.28
N GLN A 44 -10.80 -8.41 -6.50
CA GLN A 44 -11.29 -8.29 -5.14
C GLN A 44 -10.16 -8.61 -4.17
N LEU A 45 -10.10 -7.86 -3.08
CA LEU A 45 -9.09 -8.05 -2.05
C LEU A 45 -9.75 -8.11 -0.67
N ALA A 46 -9.48 -9.18 0.07
CA ALA A 46 -9.86 -9.27 1.47
C ALA A 46 -8.97 -8.35 2.31
N ILE A 47 -9.59 -7.47 3.09
CA ILE A 47 -8.92 -6.48 3.93
C ILE A 47 -9.43 -6.54 5.37
N ASP A 48 -8.70 -5.95 6.31
CA ASP A 48 -9.17 -5.84 7.69
C ASP A 48 -10.03 -4.58 7.91
N LEU A 49 -10.78 -4.58 9.02
CA LEU A 49 -11.59 -3.43 9.42
C LEU A 49 -10.74 -2.17 9.68
N SER A 50 -9.47 -2.32 10.05
CA SER A 50 -8.58 -1.17 10.28
C SER A 50 -8.28 -0.43 8.99
N THR A 51 -8.11 -1.17 7.90
CA THR A 51 -7.90 -0.69 6.53
C THR A 51 -9.14 0.03 6.03
N ILE A 52 -10.32 -0.56 6.24
CA ILE A 52 -11.61 0.09 5.95
C ILE A 52 -11.71 1.42 6.71
N GLY A 53 -11.37 1.42 7.99
CA GLY A 53 -11.34 2.63 8.82
C GLY A 53 -10.40 3.71 8.26
N LEU A 54 -9.20 3.33 7.82
CA LEU A 54 -8.24 4.26 7.19
C LEU A 54 -8.77 4.83 5.87
N ILE A 55 -9.40 4.01 5.03
CA ILE A 55 -9.99 4.44 3.77
C ILE A 55 -11.11 5.46 4.01
N LYS A 56 -12.02 5.17 4.95
CA LYS A 56 -13.10 6.10 5.33
C LYS A 56 -12.55 7.41 5.89
N GLN A 57 -11.56 7.34 6.77
CA GLN A 57 -10.91 8.54 7.32
C GLN A 57 -10.24 9.39 6.23
N ALA A 58 -9.53 8.75 5.29
CA ALA A 58 -8.94 9.44 4.16
C ALA A 58 -10.03 10.06 3.26
N TYR A 59 -11.13 9.34 3.03
CA TYR A 59 -12.26 9.86 2.27
C TYR A 59 -12.91 11.08 2.93
N GLU A 60 -13.05 11.11 4.25
CA GLU A 60 -13.61 12.26 4.99
C GLU A 60 -12.62 13.38 5.31
N GLN A 61 -11.35 13.20 4.97
CA GLN A 61 -10.34 14.22 5.24
C GLN A 61 -10.57 15.48 4.38
N GLU A 62 -10.84 16.60 5.05
CA GLU A 62 -11.08 17.91 4.41
C GLU A 62 -9.83 18.79 4.34
N THR A 63 -8.81 18.51 5.14
CA THR A 63 -7.60 19.36 5.20
C THR A 63 -6.31 18.54 5.25
N TYR A 64 -5.30 19.03 4.55
CA TYR A 64 -3.93 18.55 4.57
C TYR A 64 -3.03 19.56 5.26
N VAL A 65 -2.21 19.12 6.21
CA VAL A 65 -1.20 19.97 6.85
C VAL A 65 0.13 19.78 6.14
N GLU A 66 0.67 20.86 5.55
CA GLU A 66 1.98 20.84 4.90
C GLU A 66 3.09 20.44 5.89
N ASN A 67 4.13 19.77 5.37
CA ASN A 67 5.28 19.29 6.15
C ASN A 67 4.91 18.45 7.37
N ASN A 68 3.75 17.81 7.37
CA ASN A 68 3.21 17.04 8.49
C ASN A 68 3.20 17.82 9.82
N GLY A 69 2.98 19.13 9.75
CA GLY A 69 3.01 19.98 10.94
C GLY A 69 4.41 20.45 11.36
N GLY A 70 5.47 20.06 10.63
CA GLY A 70 6.82 20.53 10.87
C GLY A 70 6.99 22.01 10.51
N LYS A 71 7.70 22.75 11.37
CA LYS A 71 8.09 24.13 11.10
C LYS A 71 9.03 24.21 9.93
N THR A 72 8.89 25.26 9.12
CA THR A 72 9.83 25.51 8.03
C THR A 72 10.91 26.49 8.49
N ASN A 73 12.11 26.38 7.92
CA ASN A 73 13.19 27.36 8.15
C ASN A 73 12.93 28.70 7.43
N ASN A 74 11.76 28.88 6.82
CA ASN A 74 11.38 30.12 6.17
C ASN A 74 10.79 31.09 7.20
N ILE A 75 11.53 32.16 7.47
CA ILE A 75 11.17 33.23 8.43
C ILE A 75 9.77 33.81 8.15
N ARG A 76 9.29 33.78 6.89
CA ARG A 76 7.97 34.30 6.50
C ARG A 76 6.81 33.31 6.68
N ILE A 77 7.09 32.01 6.79
CA ILE A 77 6.08 30.94 6.87
C ILE A 77 6.58 29.91 7.89
N SER A 78 6.72 30.35 9.14
CA SER A 78 7.24 29.49 10.21
C SER A 78 6.29 28.34 10.55
N GLU A 79 4.98 28.58 10.39
CA GLU A 79 3.93 27.61 10.71
C GLU A 79 3.47 26.82 9.47
N PRO A 80 3.16 25.53 9.64
CA PRO A 80 2.71 24.65 8.57
C PRO A 80 1.35 25.12 8.03
N ARG A 81 1.24 25.27 6.71
CA ARG A 81 -0.02 25.68 6.07
C ARG A 81 -1.01 24.53 6.07
N LYS A 82 -2.29 24.87 6.30
CA LYS A 82 -3.41 23.97 6.06
C LYS A 82 -3.92 24.21 4.65
N MET A 83 -3.93 23.16 3.85
CA MET A 83 -4.51 23.15 2.51
C MET A 83 -5.85 22.42 2.55
N GLN A 84 -6.84 22.93 1.85
CA GLN A 84 -8.11 22.23 1.67
C GLN A 84 -7.91 21.00 0.77
N ILE A 85 -8.61 19.92 1.08
CA ILE A 85 -8.79 18.75 0.21
C ILE A 85 -10.23 18.82 -0.29
N ASN A 86 -10.42 19.21 -1.54
CA ASN A 86 -11.74 19.25 -2.13
C ASN A 86 -12.24 17.85 -2.47
N LYS A 87 -13.54 17.59 -2.31
CA LYS A 87 -14.18 16.35 -2.78
C LYS A 87 -14.17 16.30 -4.32
N VAL A 88 -13.90 15.12 -4.86
CA VAL A 88 -13.87 14.85 -6.30
C VAL A 88 -14.61 13.53 -6.49
N GLY A 89 -15.91 13.61 -6.82
CA GLY A 89 -16.80 12.44 -6.81
C GLY A 89 -16.63 11.62 -5.52
N ASN A 90 -16.54 10.31 -5.69
CA ASN A 90 -16.36 9.35 -4.59
C ASN A 90 -14.90 8.90 -4.41
N TYR A 91 -13.93 9.55 -5.05
CA TYR A 91 -12.52 9.18 -4.94
C TYR A 91 -11.96 9.42 -3.52
N VAL A 92 -11.19 8.45 -3.04
CA VAL A 92 -10.56 8.48 -1.71
C VAL A 92 -9.34 9.41 -1.71
N PHE A 93 -8.41 9.22 -2.65
CA PHE A 93 -7.15 9.97 -2.70
C PHE A 93 -7.24 11.17 -3.65
N ARG A 94 -7.13 12.38 -3.08
CA ARG A 94 -7.39 13.66 -3.77
C ARG A 94 -6.29 14.68 -3.54
N VAL A 95 -6.01 15.52 -4.52
CA VAL A 95 -4.89 16.47 -4.43
C VAL A 95 -5.27 17.64 -3.52
N PRO A 96 -4.47 17.98 -2.49
CA PRO A 96 -4.73 19.15 -1.67
C PRO A 96 -4.45 20.46 -2.43
N GLY A 97 -5.34 21.43 -2.31
CA GLY A 97 -5.22 22.77 -2.87
C GLY A 97 -6.57 23.47 -3.02
N GLN A 98 -6.63 24.78 -2.75
CA GLN A 98 -7.88 25.54 -2.76
C GLN A 98 -8.64 25.44 -4.09
N SER A 99 -7.94 25.50 -5.22
CA SER A 99 -8.50 25.40 -6.57
C SER A 99 -8.29 24.03 -7.23
N LYS A 100 -7.91 23.01 -6.45
CA LYS A 100 -7.63 21.66 -6.97
C LYS A 100 -8.84 20.76 -6.78
N TYR A 101 -9.38 20.25 -7.89
CA TYR A 101 -10.51 19.32 -7.94
C TYR A 101 -10.13 18.09 -8.75
N GLU A 102 -9.03 17.46 -8.37
CA GLU A 102 -8.43 16.33 -9.10
C GLU A 102 -8.08 15.18 -8.15
N LYS A 103 -8.14 13.94 -8.67
CA LYS A 103 -7.65 12.76 -7.97
C LYS A 103 -6.13 12.76 -7.91
N PHE A 104 -5.56 11.97 -7.00
CA PHE A 104 -4.11 11.78 -6.90
C PHE A 104 -3.49 11.36 -8.24
N THR A 105 -2.22 11.69 -8.43
CA THR A 105 -1.43 11.28 -9.60
C THR A 105 -0.30 10.35 -9.18
N VAL A 106 0.23 9.58 -10.13
CA VAL A 106 1.39 8.70 -9.94
C VAL A 106 2.60 9.50 -9.41
N ASN A 107 2.82 10.70 -9.94
CA ASN A 107 3.91 11.58 -9.49
C ASN A 107 3.73 12.00 -8.02
N LEU A 108 2.49 12.24 -7.59
CA LEU A 108 2.22 12.60 -6.20
C LEU A 108 2.42 11.40 -5.27
N LEU A 109 2.01 10.19 -5.67
CA LEU A 109 2.34 8.95 -4.95
C LEU A 109 3.86 8.80 -4.79
N GLY A 110 4.62 8.85 -5.89
CA GLY A 110 6.09 8.76 -5.84
C GLY A 110 6.73 9.81 -4.91
N SER A 111 6.18 11.03 -4.91
CA SER A 111 6.62 12.10 -3.98
C SER A 111 6.32 11.77 -2.51
N ARG A 112 5.22 11.07 -2.21
CA ARG A 112 4.94 10.57 -0.85
C ARG A 112 5.92 9.48 -0.45
N MET A 113 6.24 8.55 -1.35
CA MET A 113 7.23 7.50 -1.07
C MET A 113 8.61 8.08 -0.74
N ASN A 114 9.07 9.08 -1.49
CA ASN A 114 10.34 9.75 -1.19
C ASN A 114 10.35 10.42 0.20
N ARG A 115 9.22 10.96 0.65
CA ARG A 115 9.09 11.47 2.02
C ARG A 115 9.15 10.35 3.06
N TYR A 116 8.48 9.22 2.83
CA TYR A 116 8.57 8.08 3.74
C TYR A 116 10.00 7.56 3.87
N LYS A 117 10.75 7.44 2.76
CA LYS A 117 12.18 7.08 2.79
C LYS A 117 12.99 7.97 3.73
N GLN A 118 12.76 9.29 3.68
CA GLN A 118 13.44 10.26 4.53
C GLN A 118 13.02 10.11 6.01
N TRP A 119 11.73 9.93 6.30
CA TRP A 119 11.25 9.82 7.68
C TRP A 119 11.71 8.55 8.38
N PHE A 120 11.84 7.45 7.63
CA PHE A 120 12.29 6.17 8.16
C PHE A 120 13.80 5.96 8.02
N ASP A 121 14.54 6.96 7.53
CA ASP A 121 15.97 6.86 7.20
C ASP A 121 16.31 5.56 6.45
N ASN A 122 15.46 5.21 5.48
CA ASN A 122 15.57 3.96 4.74
C ASN A 122 15.46 4.25 3.23
N PRO A 123 16.60 4.37 2.52
CA PRO A 123 16.60 4.67 1.09
C PRO A 123 16.05 3.52 0.23
N TYR A 124 16.06 2.29 0.78
CA TYR A 124 15.59 1.07 0.13
C TYR A 124 14.08 0.85 0.29
N LEU A 125 13.39 1.67 1.10
CA LEU A 125 11.94 1.62 1.25
C LEU A 125 11.26 2.05 -0.05
N THR A 126 10.85 1.09 -0.85
CA THR A 126 10.11 1.29 -2.09
C THR A 126 8.74 0.67 -1.97
N TYR A 127 7.85 0.99 -2.91
CA TYR A 127 6.59 0.29 -2.97
C TYR A 127 6.76 -1.21 -3.24
N THR A 128 7.72 -1.58 -4.08
CA THR A 128 8.12 -2.97 -4.33
C THR A 128 8.57 -3.66 -3.05
N SER A 129 9.50 -3.05 -2.30
CA SER A 129 9.97 -3.64 -1.04
C SER A 129 8.85 -3.75 0.01
N LEU A 130 7.86 -2.84 0.00
CA LEU A 130 6.68 -2.96 0.85
C LEU A 130 5.82 -4.16 0.46
N ARG A 131 5.51 -4.34 -0.83
CA ARG A 131 4.78 -5.51 -1.32
C ARG A 131 5.53 -6.80 -0.97
N ASP A 132 6.82 -6.86 -1.28
CA ASP A 132 7.63 -8.05 -1.04
C ASP A 132 7.72 -8.36 0.47
N SER A 133 7.78 -7.34 1.33
CA SER A 133 7.69 -7.52 2.79
C SER A 133 6.32 -8.07 3.23
N GLY A 134 5.24 -7.66 2.58
CA GLY A 134 3.89 -8.20 2.80
C GLY A 134 3.77 -9.67 2.40
N ILE A 135 4.39 -10.04 1.27
CA ILE A 135 4.50 -11.44 0.82
C ILE A 135 5.24 -12.26 1.87
N ILE A 136 6.45 -11.84 2.26
CA ILE A 136 7.26 -12.54 3.26
C ILE A 136 6.51 -12.69 4.59
N GLN A 137 5.87 -11.62 5.09
CA GLN A 137 5.12 -11.69 6.34
C GLN A 137 3.94 -12.64 6.25
N THR A 138 3.16 -12.59 5.16
CA THR A 138 2.02 -13.49 4.96
C THR A 138 2.48 -14.95 4.87
N THR A 139 3.61 -15.19 4.20
CA THR A 139 4.23 -16.52 4.13
C THR A 139 4.69 -16.99 5.51
N MET A 140 5.29 -16.11 6.31
CA MET A 140 5.69 -16.44 7.69
C MET A 140 4.48 -16.78 8.56
N ASP A 141 3.37 -16.03 8.45
CA ASP A 141 2.14 -16.31 9.19
C ASP A 141 1.56 -17.70 8.82
N VAL A 142 1.64 -18.10 7.54
CA VAL A 142 1.26 -19.45 7.10
C VAL A 142 2.20 -20.51 7.68
N TYR A 143 3.52 -20.27 7.62
CA TYR A 143 4.54 -21.16 8.16
C TYR A 143 4.37 -21.38 9.67
N GLU A 144 4.16 -20.31 10.44
CA GLU A 144 3.93 -20.38 11.89
C GLU A 144 2.66 -21.16 12.23
N LYS A 145 1.62 -21.07 11.39
CA LYS A 145 0.35 -21.77 11.60
C LYS A 145 0.38 -23.24 11.23
N LYS A 146 1.05 -23.61 10.12
CA LYS A 146 1.02 -24.97 9.55
C LYS A 146 2.30 -25.78 9.81
N GLY A 147 3.41 -25.12 10.11
CA GLY A 147 4.76 -25.71 10.19
C GLY A 147 5.46 -25.87 8.84
N GLU A 148 4.75 -25.67 7.73
CA GLU A 148 5.27 -25.69 6.35
C GLU A 148 4.46 -24.75 5.44
N VAL A 149 5.03 -24.42 4.28
CA VAL A 149 4.37 -23.61 3.24
C VAL A 149 4.37 -24.40 1.94
N THR A 150 3.19 -24.72 1.42
CA THR A 150 3.06 -25.53 0.19
C THR A 150 3.14 -24.64 -1.07
N LYS A 151 3.20 -25.26 -2.26
CA LYS A 151 3.16 -24.53 -3.53
C LYS A 151 1.87 -23.71 -3.64
N GLU A 152 0.74 -24.32 -3.26
CA GLU A 152 -0.58 -23.72 -3.30
C GLU A 152 -0.63 -22.48 -2.39
N ASP A 153 -0.06 -22.55 -1.19
CA ASP A 153 0.05 -21.38 -0.30
C ASP A 153 0.83 -20.23 -0.96
N TYR A 154 1.96 -20.51 -1.63
CA TYR A 154 2.68 -19.48 -2.37
C TYR A 154 1.88 -18.93 -3.53
N MET A 155 1.13 -19.76 -4.25
CA MET A 155 0.29 -19.30 -5.36
C MET A 155 -0.83 -18.38 -4.88
N ASP A 156 -1.50 -18.73 -3.79
CA ASP A 156 -2.55 -17.91 -3.16
C ASP A 156 -1.98 -16.57 -2.67
N ILE A 157 -0.77 -16.59 -2.09
CA ILE A 157 -0.08 -15.37 -1.67
C ILE A 157 0.30 -14.52 -2.88
N CYS A 158 0.87 -15.11 -3.94
CA CYS A 158 1.19 -14.39 -5.16
C CYS A 158 -0.06 -13.74 -5.76
N ASP A 159 -1.17 -14.46 -5.85
CA ASP A 159 -2.45 -13.94 -6.34
C ASP A 159 -2.95 -12.75 -5.50
N ARG A 160 -2.93 -12.89 -4.16
CA ARG A 160 -3.34 -11.83 -3.24
C ARG A 160 -2.60 -10.51 -3.47
N PHE A 161 -1.30 -10.57 -3.75
CA PHE A 161 -0.44 -9.42 -3.98
C PHE A 161 -0.30 -9.05 -5.46
N ASN A 162 -1.06 -9.68 -6.36
CA ASN A 162 -0.94 -9.56 -7.82
C ASN A 162 0.52 -9.73 -8.29
N TYR A 163 1.25 -10.62 -7.62
CA TYR A 163 2.67 -10.84 -7.84
C TYR A 163 2.88 -11.79 -9.00
N GLY A 164 3.43 -11.25 -10.10
CA GLY A 164 3.71 -12.02 -11.31
C GLY A 164 2.63 -11.96 -12.39
N THR A 165 1.75 -10.95 -12.33
CA THR A 165 0.74 -10.35 -13.26
C THR A 165 0.22 -11.07 -14.51
N GLU A 166 0.78 -12.19 -14.94
CA GLU A 166 0.32 -13.02 -16.06
C GLU A 166 0.19 -14.51 -15.68
N SER A 167 0.87 -14.98 -14.63
CA SER A 167 0.66 -16.31 -14.04
C SER A 167 1.34 -16.44 -12.67
N SER A 168 0.56 -16.69 -11.61
CA SER A 168 1.08 -17.02 -10.27
C SER A 168 1.98 -18.27 -10.27
N GLU A 169 1.78 -19.16 -11.25
CA GLU A 169 2.61 -20.34 -11.46
C GLU A 169 4.06 -20.02 -11.89
N GLY A 170 4.29 -18.84 -12.48
CA GLY A 170 5.64 -18.38 -12.84
C GLY A 170 6.43 -17.79 -11.66
N TYR A 171 5.75 -17.30 -10.63
CA TYR A 171 6.36 -16.45 -9.60
C TYR A 171 6.38 -17.03 -8.19
N TRP A 172 5.64 -18.11 -7.91
CA TRP A 172 5.68 -18.78 -6.59
C TRP A 172 7.11 -19.18 -6.18
N ASN A 173 7.97 -19.58 -7.12
CA ASN A 173 9.38 -19.91 -6.87
C ASN A 173 10.17 -18.70 -6.35
N VAL A 174 9.86 -17.50 -6.84
CA VAL A 174 10.50 -16.26 -6.41
C VAL A 174 10.04 -15.92 -4.98
N ALA A 175 8.73 -15.98 -4.72
CA ALA A 175 8.18 -15.79 -3.38
C ALA A 175 8.76 -16.77 -2.35
N LYS A 176 8.89 -18.05 -2.74
CA LYS A 176 9.56 -19.08 -1.94
C LYS A 176 11.02 -18.73 -1.65
N THR A 177 11.77 -18.34 -2.67
CA THR A 177 13.19 -17.97 -2.52
C THR A 177 13.36 -16.79 -1.55
N MET A 178 12.53 -15.74 -1.69
CA MET A 178 12.55 -14.59 -0.78
C MET A 178 12.27 -15.01 0.68
N PHE A 179 11.28 -15.88 0.89
CA PHE A 179 10.95 -16.38 2.22
C PHE A 179 12.08 -17.21 2.83
N GLU A 180 12.66 -18.17 2.10
CA GLU A 180 13.73 -19.03 2.62
C GLU A 180 14.98 -18.22 2.97
N GLN A 181 15.36 -17.25 2.13
CA GLN A 181 16.46 -16.32 2.44
C GLN A 181 16.18 -15.53 3.73
N TYR A 182 14.98 -14.99 3.88
CA TYR A 182 14.60 -14.25 5.08
C TYR A 182 14.61 -15.12 6.34
N LYS A 183 14.09 -16.35 6.24
CA LYS A 183 14.08 -17.33 7.32
C LYS A 183 15.49 -17.72 7.75
N GLU A 184 16.40 -17.91 6.80
CA GLU A 184 17.81 -18.18 7.08
C GLU A 184 18.48 -17.00 7.81
N MET A 185 18.22 -15.77 7.38
CA MET A 185 18.74 -14.57 8.04
C MET A 185 18.27 -14.47 9.51
N LEU A 186 17.01 -14.78 9.79
CA LEU A 186 16.50 -14.81 11.17
C LEU A 186 17.22 -15.86 12.02
N ASN A 187 17.44 -17.06 11.47
CA ASN A 187 18.13 -18.13 12.19
C ASN A 187 19.61 -17.81 12.46
N ASN A 188 20.27 -17.10 11.55
CA ASN A 188 21.67 -16.70 11.71
C ASN A 188 21.84 -15.52 12.69
N ASN A 189 20.86 -14.64 12.79
CA ASN A 189 20.87 -13.52 13.77
C ASN A 189 20.53 -13.97 15.21
N ASN A 190 20.00 -15.18 15.38
CA ASN A 190 19.69 -15.76 16.69
C ASN A 190 20.84 -16.65 17.25
N LYS A 191 22.02 -16.63 16.61
CA LYS A 191 23.26 -17.29 17.05
C LYS A 191 24.27 -16.26 17.51
#